data_AF-A0A6P7FHA0-F1
#
_entry.id   AF-A0A6P7FHA0-F1
#
_cell.length_a   1.000
_cell.length_b   1.000
_cell.length_c   1.000
_cell.angle_alpha   90.00
_cell.angle_beta   90.00
_cell.angle_gamma   90.00
#
_symmetry.space_group_name_H-M   'P 1'
#
loop_
_entity.id
_entity.type
_entity.pdbx_description
1 polymer ?
#
loop_
_entity_poly.entity_id
_entity_poly.type
_entity_poly.pdbx_seq_one_letter_code
_entity_poly.pdbx_strand_id
1 'polypeptide(L)' 'MIGKSNLLVRQMVRNAIVRASHDHGGVPGVNLPFDINNRFKLTAMMIAFFGSGFGAPFLIVRHQLTKA' A
#
# COMPACT_ATOMS: atom_id res chain seq x y z
N MET A 1 -25.05 4.98 -8.77
CA MET A 1 -24.46 3.68 -9.17
C MET A 1 -23.03 3.63 -8.65
N ILE A 2 -22.74 2.82 -7.63
CA ILE A 2 -21.37 2.66 -7.11
C ILE A 2 -20.57 1.88 -8.16
N GLY A 3 -19.57 2.51 -8.77
CA GLY A 3 -18.72 1.89 -9.79
C GLY A 3 -18.01 0.64 -9.23
N LYS A 4 -17.88 -0.40 -10.06
CA LYS A 4 -17.26 -1.68 -9.69
C LYS A 4 -15.83 -1.52 -9.10
N SER A 5 -15.13 -0.45 -9.48
CA SER A 5 -13.85 -0.03 -8.91
C SER A 5 -13.92 0.30 -7.40
N ASN A 6 -14.97 1.01 -6.97
CA ASN A 6 -15.17 1.38 -5.57
C ASN A 6 -15.50 0.16 -4.70
N LEU A 7 -16.13 -0.86 -5.29
CA LEU A 7 -16.36 -2.15 -4.62
C LEU A 7 -15.07 -2.92 -4.44
N LEU A 8 -14.18 -2.92 -5.44
CA LEU A 8 -12.88 -3.59 -5.37
C LEU A 8 -11.95 -2.92 -4.35
N VAL A 9 -11.90 -1.59 -4.32
CA VAL A 9 -11.16 -0.84 -3.28
C VAL A 9 -11.72 -1.14 -1.89
N ARG A 10 -13.05 -1.16 -1.73
CA ARG A 10 -13.69 -1.54 -0.45
C ARG A 10 -13.37 -2.97 -0.04
N GLN A 11 -13.35 -3.93 -0.98
CA GLN A 11 -13.02 -5.33 -0.71
C GLN A 11 -11.55 -5.49 -0.29
N MET A 12 -10.63 -4.77 -0.93
CA MET A 12 -9.20 -4.75 -0.57
C MET A 12 -9.00 -4.21 0.86
N VAL A 13 -9.62 -3.06 1.18
CA VAL A 13 -9.55 -2.45 2.52
C VAL A 13 -10.17 -3.37 3.58
N ARG A 14 -11.34 -3.94 3.30
CA ARG A 14 -12.05 -4.83 4.24
C ARG A 14 -11.25 -6.09 4.54
N ASN A 15 -10.62 -6.71 3.54
CA ASN A 15 -9.79 -7.90 3.73
C ASN A 15 -8.49 -7.59 4.50
N ALA A 16 -7.90 -6.41 4.32
CA ALA A 16 -6.74 -5.97 5.10
C ALA A 16 -7.08 -5.76 6.58
N ILE A 17 -8.23 -5.13 6.87
CA ILE A 17 -8.67 -4.83 8.25
C ILE A 17 -9.13 -6.10 8.99
N VAL A 18 -9.90 -6.97 8.33
CA VAL A 18 -10.45 -8.17 8.96
C VAL A 18 -9.35 -9.16 9.37
N ARG A 19 -8.25 -9.25 8.61
CA ARG A 19 -7.10 -10.10 8.97
C ARG A 19 -6.33 -9.59 10.20
N ALA A 20 -6.34 -8.28 10.46
CA ALA A 20 -5.70 -7.68 11.64
C ALA A 20 -6.51 -7.89 12.95
N SER A 21 -7.75 -8.39 12.85
CA SER A 21 -8.73 -8.39 13.95
C SER A 21 -8.86 -9.73 14.70
N HIS A 22 -8.10 -10.76 14.33
CA HIS A 22 -8.19 -12.11 14.94
C HIS A 22 -6.91 -12.55 15.64
N ASP A 23 -6.06 -11.62 16.04
CA ASP A 23 -4.81 -11.92 16.75
C ASP A 23 -4.90 -11.56 18.24
N HIS A 24 -4.25 -12.35 19.07
CA HIS A 24 -4.17 -12.12 20.52
C HIS A 24 -3.21 -10.94 20.73
N GLY A 25 -3.75 -9.76 21.00
CA GLY A 25 -2.97 -8.53 21.14
C GLY A 25 -1.78 -8.64 22.10
N GLY A 26 -0.82 -7.72 21.97
CA GLY A 26 0.41 -7.69 22.79
C GLY A 26 1.68 -8.03 22.02
N VAL A 27 1.57 -8.51 20.78
CA VAL A 27 2.70 -8.69 19.86
C VAL A 27 2.80 -7.48 18.92
N PRO A 28 3.90 -6.70 18.93
CA PRO A 28 4.07 -5.58 18.01
C PRO A 28 4.00 -6.01 16.54
N GLY A 29 3.22 -5.29 15.73
CA GLY A 29 3.17 -5.45 14.28
C GLY A 29 2.10 -6.40 13.73
N VAL A 30 1.40 -7.16 14.58
CA VAL A 30 0.33 -8.08 14.14
C VAL A 30 -0.90 -7.39 13.55
N ASN A 31 -1.10 -6.12 13.92
CA ASN A 31 -2.18 -5.27 13.41
C ASN A 31 -1.79 -4.49 12.15
N LEU A 32 -0.56 -4.65 11.65
CA LEU A 32 -0.11 -3.98 10.44
C LEU A 32 -0.53 -4.78 9.20
N PRO A 33 -0.89 -4.10 8.10
CA PRO A 33 -1.22 -4.76 6.84
C PRO A 33 0.02 -5.24 6.06
N PHE A 34 1.20 -5.20 6.68
CA PHE A 34 2.48 -5.63 6.11
C PHE A 34 3.35 -6.27 7.20
N ASP A 35 4.24 -7.15 6.76
CA ASP A 35 5.10 -7.94 7.62
C ASP A 35 6.39 -7.17 8.00
N ILE A 36 6.76 -7.20 9.27
CA ILE A 36 7.93 -6.50 9.84
C ILE A 36 9.06 -7.46 10.25
N ASN A 37 8.89 -8.78 10.12
CA ASN A 37 9.86 -9.76 10.62
C ASN A 37 11.16 -9.79 9.80
N ASN A 38 11.08 -9.59 8.49
CA ASN A 38 12.25 -9.54 7.61
C ASN A 38 12.60 -8.09 7.26
N ARG A 39 13.70 -7.59 7.85
CA ARG A 39 14.19 -6.23 7.63
C ARG A 39 14.43 -5.88 6.16
N PHE A 40 14.96 -6.80 5.34
CA PHE A 40 15.26 -6.51 3.93
C PHE A 40 13.97 -6.38 3.11
N LYS A 41 13.00 -7.27 3.37
CA LYS A 41 11.67 -7.20 2.74
C LYS A 41 10.94 -5.91 3.15
N LEU A 42 11.00 -5.56 4.44
CA LEU A 42 10.40 -4.33 4.96
C LEU A 42 11.02 -3.09 4.30
N THR A 43 12.35 -3.00 4.24
CA THR A 43 13.05 -1.89 3.58
C THR A 43 12.68 -1.79 2.11
N ALA A 44 12.66 -2.90 1.37
CA ALA A 44 12.27 -2.90 -0.04
C ALA A 44 10.82 -2.42 -0.23
N MET A 45 9.89 -2.86 0.62
CA MET A 45 8.49 -2.39 0.59
C MET A 45 8.39 -0.90 0.89
N MET A 46 9.13 -0.37 1.87
CA MET A 46 9.11 1.05 2.21
C MET A 46 9.69 1.91 1.07
N ILE A 47 10.81 1.47 0.46
CA ILE A 47 11.39 2.16 -0.70
C ILE A 47 10.39 2.18 -1.85
N ALA A 48 9.74 1.06 -2.16
CA ALA A 48 8.76 1.00 -3.23
C ALA A 48 7.53 1.90 -2.94
N PHE A 49 6.99 1.85 -1.73
CA PHE A 49 5.82 2.64 -1.34
C PHE A 49 6.10 4.15 -1.36
N PHE A 50 7.11 4.60 -0.62
CA PHE A 50 7.45 6.03 -0.57
C PHE A 50 8.10 6.52 -1.85
N GLY A 51 8.98 5.72 -2.46
CA GLY A 51 9.65 6.06 -3.71
C GLY A 51 8.69 6.19 -4.88
N SER A 52 7.66 5.35 -4.96
CA SER A 52 6.61 5.50 -5.99
C SER A 52 5.75 6.73 -5.73
N GLY A 53 5.32 6.98 -4.49
CA GLY A 53 4.53 8.17 -4.14
C GLY A 53 5.27 9.48 -4.41
N PHE A 54 6.55 9.53 -4.02
CA PHE A 54 7.40 10.71 -4.23
C PHE A 54 7.84 10.85 -5.70
N GLY A 55 8.15 9.76 -6.38
CA GLY A 55 8.64 9.76 -7.77
C GLY A 55 7.54 10.00 -8.81
N ALA A 56 6.29 9.60 -8.53
CA ALA A 56 5.19 9.68 -9.50
C ALA A 56 4.96 11.10 -10.07
N PRO A 57 4.91 12.19 -9.28
CA PRO A 57 4.76 13.54 -9.83
C PRO A 57 5.83 13.91 -10.86
N PHE A 58 7.10 13.55 -10.62
CA PHE A 58 8.20 13.85 -11.54
C PHE A 58 8.07 13.07 -12.85
N LEU A 59 7.70 11.78 -12.78
CA LEU A 59 7.46 10.97 -13.96
C LEU A 59 6.27 11.50 -14.77
N ILE A 60 5.21 11.94 -14.09
CA ILE A 60 4.04 12.55 -14.73
C ILE A 60 4.44 13.85 -15.43
N VAL A 61 5.18 14.75 -14.77
CA VAL A 61 5.66 16.00 -15.38
C VAL A 61 6.54 15.70 -16.58
N ARG A 62 7.53 14.79 -16.43
CA ARG A 62 8.37 14.35 -17.56
C ARG A 62 7.51 13.87 -18.73
N HIS A 63 6.53 13.01 -18.46
CA HIS A 63 5.63 12.49 -19.48
C HIS A 63 4.87 13.61 -20.21
N GLN A 64 4.37 14.61 -19.49
CA GLN A 64 3.69 15.74 -20.11
C GLN A 64 4.63 16.61 -20.94
N LEU A 65 5.87 16.82 -20.49
CA LEU A 65 6.85 17.60 -21.23
C LEU A 65 7.33 16.90 -22.51
N THR A 66 7.35 15.56 -22.52
CA THR A 66 7.77 14.76 -23.69
C THR A 66 6.64 14.41 -24.64
N LYS A 67 5.41 14.84 -24.35
CA LYS A 67 4.28 14.74 -25.28
C LYS A 67 4.38 15.87 -26.29
N ALA A 68 4.88 15.54 -27.48
CA ALA A 68 4.68 16.29 -28.72
C ALA A 68 3.51 15.67 -29.49
#